data_AF-A0A1M4X5Q9-F1
#
_entry.id   AF-A0A1M4X5Q9-F1
#
_cell.length_a   1.000
_cell.length_b   1.000
_cell.length_c   1.000
_cell.angle_alpha   90.00
_cell.angle_beta   90.00
_cell.angle_gamma   90.00
#
_symmetry.space_group_name_H-M   'P 1'
#
loop_
_entity.id
_entity.type
_entity.pdbx_description
1 polymer ?
#
loop_
_entity_poly.entity_id
_entity_poly.type
_entity_poly.pdbx_seq_one_letter_code
_entity_poly.pdbx_strand_id
1 'polypeptide(L)'
;MTYDNVKKMIDMSLKKKEILVEILRLTKAQGDNIENDDMDNLGKLLAEKEKLMEKVDILDKDFLYLYNIIKSEENIESLEKINIEKYANIKSLKEIVIEINTILNQISSIDRNNTIKMKSNVDKIKSDLKQVKEAKRAYKGYNYEAVGSMLIDEKK
;
A
#
# COMPACT_ATOMS: atom_id res chain seq x y z
N MET A 1 17.41 12.15 -32.42
CA MET A 1 16.08 12.25 -31.79
C MET A 1 15.80 11.02 -30.94
N THR A 2 15.84 9.80 -31.49
CA THR A 2 15.69 8.54 -30.74
C THR A 2 16.64 8.41 -29.54
N TYR A 3 17.93 8.71 -29.71
CA TYR A 3 18.93 8.62 -28.62
C TYR A 3 18.59 9.54 -27.43
N ASP A 4 18.17 10.78 -27.69
CA ASP A 4 17.79 11.75 -26.66
C ASP A 4 16.47 11.36 -25.97
N ASN A 5 15.52 10.80 -26.72
CA ASN A 5 14.26 10.29 -26.15
C ASN A 5 14.52 9.08 -25.22
N VAL A 6 15.41 8.16 -25.60
CA VAL A 6 15.83 7.05 -24.73
C VAL A 6 16.54 7.58 -23.47
N LYS A 7 17.38 8.61 -23.59
CA LYS A 7 18.02 9.24 -22.43
C LYS A 7 16.99 9.84 -21.46
N LYS A 8 15.98 10.55 -21.98
CA LYS A 8 14.86 11.07 -21.15
C LYS A 8 14.10 9.94 -20.46
N MET A 9 13.84 8.83 -21.14
CA MET A 9 13.18 7.67 -20.54
C MET A 9 14.02 7.05 -19.41
N ILE A 10 15.34 7.05 -19.53
CA ILE A 10 16.25 6.61 -18.46
C ILE A 10 16.14 7.55 -17.26
N ASP A 11 16.24 8.86 -17.47
CA ASP A 11 16.13 9.85 -16.38
C ASP A 11 14.78 9.74 -15.65
N MET A 12 13.70 9.51 -16.38
CA MET A 12 12.37 9.30 -15.80
C MET A 12 12.27 7.98 -15.04
N SER A 13 12.88 6.91 -15.56
CA SER A 13 12.94 5.62 -14.88
C SER A 13 13.74 5.71 -13.58
N LEU A 14 14.84 6.46 -13.56
CA LEU A 14 15.62 6.72 -12.36
C LEU A 14 14.81 7.48 -11.31
N LYS A 15 14.12 8.56 -11.71
CA LYS A 15 13.22 9.31 -10.81
C LYS A 15 12.10 8.43 -10.26
N LYS A 16 11.50 7.59 -11.12
CA LYS A 16 10.47 6.63 -10.70
C LYS A 16 11.04 5.65 -9.67
N LYS A 17 12.24 5.13 -9.90
CA LYS A 17 12.93 4.23 -8.96
C LYS A 17 13.13 4.89 -7.60
N GLU A 18 13.60 6.13 -7.55
CA GLU A 18 13.78 6.87 -6.28
C GLU A 18 12.46 7.02 -5.51
N ILE A 19 11.38 7.39 -6.21
CA ILE A 19 10.04 7.49 -5.60
C ILE A 19 9.57 6.12 -5.08
N LEU A 20 9.81 5.04 -5.83
CA LEU A 20 9.43 3.69 -5.41
C LEU A 20 10.23 3.20 -4.21
N VAL A 21 11.52 3.54 -4.10
CA VAL A 21 12.31 3.27 -2.89
C VAL A 21 11.70 3.96 -1.68
N GLU A 22 11.23 5.20 -1.84
CA GLU A 22 10.57 5.93 -0.77
C GLU A 22 9.22 5.30 -0.40
N ILE A 23 8.40 4.91 -1.39
CA ILE A 23 7.16 4.16 -1.14
C ILE A 23 7.44 2.85 -0.39
N LEU A 24 8.52 2.14 -0.74
CA LEU A 24 8.94 0.93 -0.04
C LEU A 24 9.30 1.22 1.42
N ARG A 25 10.00 2.32 1.69
CA ARG A 25 10.32 2.77 3.06
C ARG A 25 9.04 3.05 3.87
N LEU A 26 8.11 3.82 3.31
CA LEU A 26 6.82 4.12 3.94
C LEU A 26 5.98 2.86 4.17
N THR A 27 6.04 1.91 3.23
CA THR A 27 5.33 0.62 3.33
C THR A 27 5.88 -0.26 4.46
N LYS A 28 7.18 -0.21 4.71
CA LYS A 28 7.77 -0.88 5.89
C LYS A 28 7.35 -0.19 7.19
N ALA A 29 7.45 1.15 7.25
CA ALA A 29 7.03 1.94 8.40
C ALA A 29 5.53 1.76 8.72
N GLN A 30 4.70 1.57 7.71
CA GLN A 30 3.29 1.22 7.87
C GLN A 30 3.13 -0.09 8.65
N GLY A 31 3.95 -1.10 8.36
CA GLY A 31 3.96 -2.37 9.08
C GLY A 31 4.34 -2.19 10.56
N ASP A 32 5.36 -1.38 10.83
CA ASP A 32 5.82 -1.09 12.20
C ASP A 32 4.75 -0.34 13.00
N ASN A 33 4.05 0.63 12.39
CA ASN A 33 2.97 1.36 13.05
C ASN A 33 1.75 0.46 13.34
N ILE A 34 1.45 -0.51 12.46
CA ILE A 34 0.39 -1.50 12.69
C ILE A 34 0.75 -2.41 13.88
N GLU A 35 2.03 -2.76 14.05
CA GLU A 35 2.48 -3.57 15.19
C GLU A 35 2.45 -2.81 16.52
N ASN A 36 2.70 -1.50 16.48
CA ASN A 36 2.72 -0.63 17.66
C ASN A 36 1.36 0.03 17.98
N ASP A 37 0.30 -0.32 17.24
CA ASP A 37 -1.05 0.29 17.33
C ASP A 37 -1.05 1.85 17.19
N ASP A 38 -0.06 2.40 16.47
CA ASP A 38 0.05 3.85 16.21
C ASP A 38 -0.80 4.27 15.01
N MET A 39 -2.11 4.35 15.26
CA MET A 39 -3.12 4.67 14.23
C MET A 39 -3.05 6.12 13.72
N ASP A 40 -2.59 7.06 14.54
CA ASP A 40 -2.49 8.48 14.16
C ASP A 40 -1.40 8.71 13.12
N ASN A 41 -0.26 8.03 13.26
CA ASN A 41 0.80 8.10 12.26
C ASN A 41 0.51 7.26 11.01
N LEU A 42 -0.33 6.23 11.11
CA LEU A 42 -0.75 5.43 9.96
C LEU A 42 -1.47 6.27 8.90
N GLY A 43 -2.38 7.16 9.30
CA GLY A 43 -3.10 8.04 8.37
C GLY A 43 -2.16 8.98 7.60
N LYS A 44 -1.13 9.52 8.27
CA LYS A 44 -0.12 10.38 7.63
C LYS A 44 0.71 9.63 6.60
N LEU A 45 1.15 8.41 6.93
CA LEU A 45 1.92 7.55 6.03
C LEU A 45 1.12 7.22 4.76
N LEU A 46 -0.17 6.92 4.90
CA LEU A 46 -1.04 6.62 3.75
C LEU A 46 -1.18 7.83 2.81
N ALA A 47 -1.43 9.01 3.36
CA ALA A 47 -1.52 10.24 2.56
C ALA A 47 -0.20 10.59 1.86
N GLU A 48 0.95 10.30 2.48
CA GLU A 48 2.26 10.48 1.85
C GLU A 48 2.48 9.48 0.71
N LYS A 49 2.12 8.20 0.91
CA LYS A 49 2.14 7.17 -0.15
C LYS A 49 1.28 7.58 -1.35
N GLU A 50 0.07 8.09 -1.13
CA GLU A 50 -0.83 8.55 -2.21
C GLU A 50 -0.17 9.65 -3.06
N LYS A 51 0.41 10.68 -2.43
CA LYS A 51 1.12 11.75 -3.15
C LYS A 51 2.31 11.25 -3.97
N LEU A 52 3.01 10.24 -3.48
CA LEU A 52 4.12 9.64 -4.23
C LEU A 52 3.61 8.81 -5.42
N MET A 53 2.48 8.10 -5.26
CA MET A 53 1.85 7.37 -6.36
C MET A 53 1.37 8.32 -7.47
N GLU A 54 0.79 9.47 -7.14
CA GLU A 54 0.41 10.49 -8.14
C GLU A 54 1.61 10.94 -8.98
N LYS A 55 2.80 11.10 -8.37
CA LYS A 55 4.02 11.45 -9.10
C LYS A 55 4.47 10.32 -10.03
N VAL A 56 4.32 9.06 -9.59
CA VAL A 56 4.61 7.89 -10.44
C VAL A 56 3.68 7.85 -11.64
N ASP A 57 2.39 8.12 -11.46
CA ASP A 57 1.41 8.13 -12.55
C ASP A 57 1.75 9.17 -13.63
N ILE A 58 2.25 10.34 -13.22
CA ILE A 58 2.71 11.38 -14.16
C ILE A 58 3.92 10.88 -14.95
N LEU A 59 4.92 10.33 -14.25
CA LEU A 59 6.12 9.79 -14.89
C LEU A 59 5.78 8.65 -15.88
N ASP A 60 4.81 7.81 -15.54
CA ASP A 60 4.40 6.68 -16.38
C ASP A 60 3.65 7.13 -17.64
N LYS A 61 2.81 8.17 -17.53
CA LYS A 61 2.15 8.78 -18.71
C LYS A 61 3.18 9.37 -19.66
N ASP A 62 4.13 10.15 -19.14
CA ASP A 62 5.18 10.77 -19.93
C ASP A 62 6.09 9.69 -20.55
N PHE A 63 6.38 8.61 -19.82
CA PHE A 63 7.21 7.51 -20.30
C PHE A 63 6.52 6.79 -21.46
N LEU A 64 5.22 6.52 -21.34
CA LEU A 64 4.42 5.87 -22.38
C LEU A 64 4.33 6.74 -23.64
N TYR A 65 4.22 8.06 -23.48
CA TYR A 65 4.25 9.00 -24.60
C TYR A 65 5.57 8.92 -25.37
N LEU A 66 6.71 8.99 -24.67
CA LEU A 66 8.04 8.87 -25.31
C LEU A 66 8.26 7.49 -25.93
N TYR A 67 7.80 6.43 -25.26
CA TYR A 67 7.84 5.07 -25.76
C TYR A 67 7.11 4.95 -27.10
N ASN A 68 5.91 5.52 -27.20
CA ASN A 68 5.11 5.48 -28.44
C ASN A 68 5.77 6.27 -29.58
N ILE A 69 6.42 7.41 -29.29
CA ILE A 69 7.18 8.16 -30.30
C ILE A 69 8.32 7.31 -30.86
N ILE A 70 9.14 6.73 -29.99
CA ILE A 70 10.28 5.88 -30.39
C ILE A 70 9.78 4.67 -31.20
N LYS A 71 8.65 4.09 -30.78
CA LYS A 71 8.02 2.97 -31.45
C LYS A 71 7.67 3.31 -32.91
N SER A 72 7.08 4.49 -33.12
CA SER A 72 6.74 5.00 -34.45
C SER A 72 7.98 5.39 -35.27
N GLU A 73 8.99 6.02 -34.67
CA GLU A 73 10.21 6.47 -35.35
C GLU A 73 11.08 5.30 -35.85
N GLU A 74 11.23 4.24 -35.06
CA GLU A 74 12.06 3.08 -35.43
C GLU A 74 11.22 1.96 -36.08
N ASN A 75 9.91 2.16 -36.28
CA ASN A 75 8.96 1.19 -36.85
C ASN A 75 9.05 -0.20 -36.18
N ILE A 76 9.18 -0.20 -34.86
CA ILE A 76 9.32 -1.39 -34.02
C ILE A 76 8.02 -1.69 -33.29
N GLU A 77 7.80 -2.93 -32.88
CA GLU A 77 6.66 -3.28 -32.03
C GLU A 77 6.95 -3.14 -30.53
N SER A 78 8.23 -3.27 -30.16
CA SER A 78 8.73 -3.32 -28.79
C SER A 78 10.16 -2.78 -28.71
N LEU A 79 10.52 -2.14 -27.59
CA LEU A 79 11.90 -1.75 -27.26
C LEU A 79 12.89 -2.93 -27.29
N GLU A 80 12.41 -4.18 -27.17
CA GLU A 80 13.25 -5.37 -27.29
C GLU A 80 13.76 -5.61 -28.71
N LYS A 81 13.03 -5.13 -29.71
CA LYS A 81 13.41 -5.23 -31.14
C LYS A 81 14.39 -4.12 -31.55
N ILE A 82 14.70 -3.16 -30.67
CA ILE A 82 15.73 -2.17 -30.98
C ILE A 82 17.10 -2.82 -30.93
N ASN A 83 17.89 -2.59 -31.98
CA ASN A 83 19.26 -3.05 -32.04
C ASN A 83 20.10 -2.41 -30.91
N ILE A 84 20.50 -3.24 -29.94
CA ILE A 84 21.29 -2.85 -28.76
C ILE A 84 22.69 -2.36 -29.19
N GLU A 85 23.22 -2.83 -30.31
CA GLU A 85 24.51 -2.36 -30.87
C GLU A 85 24.42 -0.93 -31.39
N LYS A 86 23.22 -0.48 -31.80
CA LYS A 86 22.98 0.89 -32.29
C LYS A 86 22.74 1.89 -31.15
N TYR A 87 22.30 1.43 -29.98
CA TYR A 87 21.90 2.27 -28.86
C TYR A 87 22.29 1.66 -27.51
N ALA A 88 23.53 1.89 -27.08
CA ALA A 88 24.08 1.36 -25.81
C ALA A 88 23.24 1.73 -24.57
N ASN A 89 22.55 2.87 -24.60
CA ASN A 89 21.68 3.36 -23.53
C ASN A 89 20.43 2.50 -23.30
N ILE A 90 20.00 1.68 -24.26
CA ILE A 90 18.86 0.77 -24.09
C ILE A 90 19.15 -0.34 -23.09
N LYS A 91 20.41 -0.79 -23.00
CA LYS A 91 20.82 -1.77 -21.98
C LYS A 91 20.58 -1.21 -20.57
N SER A 92 21.03 0.02 -20.33
CA SER A 92 20.81 0.71 -19.05
C SER A 92 19.33 0.89 -18.74
N LEU A 93 18.52 1.25 -19.73
CA LEU A 93 17.07 1.35 -19.55
C LEU A 93 16.45 0.01 -19.10
N LYS A 94 16.84 -1.10 -19.73
CA LYS A 94 16.36 -2.45 -19.35
C LYS A 94 16.75 -2.81 -17.92
N GLU A 95 17.99 -2.55 -17.53
CA GLU A 95 18.48 -2.79 -16.17
C GLU A 95 17.66 -2.02 -15.12
N ILE A 96 17.40 -0.73 -15.35
CA ILE A 96 16.60 0.09 -14.44
C ILE A 96 15.15 -0.43 -14.36
N VAL A 97 14.56 -0.84 -15.48
CA VAL A 97 13.21 -1.42 -15.50
C VAL A 97 13.15 -2.73 -14.70
N ILE A 98 14.18 -3.57 -14.77
CA ILE A 98 14.27 -4.80 -13.95
C ILE A 98 14.29 -4.43 -12.47
N GLU A 99 15.12 -3.47 -12.07
CA GLU A 99 15.21 -3.01 -10.67
C GLU A 99 13.88 -2.43 -10.16
N ILE A 100 13.20 -1.62 -10.99
CA ILE A 100 11.86 -1.10 -10.70
C ILE A 100 10.88 -2.25 -10.43
N ASN A 101 10.87 -3.28 -11.28
CA ASN A 101 10.01 -4.44 -11.09
C ASN A 101 10.33 -5.20 -9.79
N THR A 102 11.60 -5.34 -9.44
CA THR A 102 12.01 -5.93 -8.17
C THR A 102 11.45 -5.14 -6.98
N ILE A 103 11.57 -3.80 -7.00
CA ILE A 103 11.05 -2.94 -5.93
C ILE A 103 9.52 -3.04 -5.84
N LEU A 104 8.81 -3.02 -6.98
CA LEU A 104 7.35 -3.17 -7.01
C LEU A 104 6.89 -4.50 -6.42
N ASN A 105 7.59 -5.60 -6.72
CA ASN A 105 7.30 -6.91 -6.14
C ASN A 105 7.50 -6.91 -4.61
N GLN A 106 8.55 -6.24 -4.13
CA GLN A 106 8.78 -6.08 -2.68
C GLN A 106 7.67 -5.27 -2.01
N ILE A 107 7.29 -4.13 -2.59
CA ILE A 107 6.18 -3.30 -2.09
C ILE A 107 4.90 -4.13 -2.01
N SER A 108 4.54 -4.81 -3.11
CA SER A 108 3.33 -5.64 -3.18
C SER A 108 3.29 -6.75 -2.13
N SER A 109 4.43 -7.43 -1.90
CA SER A 109 4.55 -8.46 -0.87
C SER A 109 4.34 -7.90 0.54
N ILE A 110 4.98 -6.78 0.86
CA ILE A 110 4.87 -6.15 2.19
C ILE A 110 3.47 -5.56 2.41
N ASP A 111 2.89 -4.88 1.41
CA ASP A 111 1.54 -4.32 1.52
C ASP A 111 0.47 -5.39 1.73
N ARG A 112 0.63 -6.57 1.09
CA ARG A 112 -0.23 -7.73 1.36
C ARG A 112 -0.13 -8.18 2.81
N ASN A 113 1.08 -8.27 3.35
CA ASN A 113 1.29 -8.64 4.75
C ASN A 113 0.71 -7.61 5.72
N ASN A 114 0.92 -6.31 5.46
CA ASN A 114 0.36 -5.22 6.26
C ASN A 114 -1.17 -5.27 6.26
N THR A 115 -1.79 -5.53 5.10
CA THR A 115 -3.24 -5.68 4.98
C THR A 115 -3.77 -6.84 5.82
N ILE A 116 -3.06 -7.98 5.83
CA ILE A 116 -3.43 -9.14 6.65
C ILE A 116 -3.35 -8.80 8.14
N LYS A 117 -2.24 -8.18 8.58
CA LYS A 117 -2.06 -7.76 9.99
C LYS A 117 -3.16 -6.81 10.45
N MET A 118 -3.46 -5.79 9.64
CA MET A 118 -4.49 -4.81 9.95
C MET A 118 -5.88 -5.45 10.08
N LYS A 119 -6.23 -6.40 9.20
CA LYS A 119 -7.49 -7.16 9.32
C LYS A 119 -7.55 -7.96 10.62
N SER A 120 -6.44 -8.62 10.99
CA SER A 120 -6.38 -9.37 12.25
C SER A 120 -6.60 -8.47 13.47
N ASN A 121 -6.00 -7.28 13.51
CA ASN A 121 -6.20 -6.32 14.60
C ASN A 121 -7.68 -5.88 14.70
N VAL A 122 -8.32 -5.58 13.56
CA VAL A 122 -9.75 -5.23 13.53
C VAL A 122 -10.63 -6.37 14.07
N ASP A 123 -10.33 -7.62 13.72
CA ASP A 123 -11.11 -8.76 14.18
C ASP A 123 -10.92 -9.05 15.68
N LYS A 124 -9.72 -8.84 16.22
CA LYS A 124 -9.48 -8.86 17.67
C LYS A 124 -10.30 -7.81 18.39
N ILE A 125 -10.26 -6.55 17.94
CA ILE A 125 -11.04 -5.45 18.53
C ILE A 125 -12.55 -5.77 18.52
N LYS A 126 -13.08 -6.33 17.43
CA LYS A 126 -14.48 -6.76 17.36
C LYS A 126 -14.82 -7.84 18.39
N SER A 127 -13.93 -8.82 18.57
CA SER A 127 -14.09 -9.88 19.57
C SER A 127 -14.10 -9.30 20.98
N ASP A 128 -13.16 -8.42 21.31
CA ASP A 128 -13.05 -7.79 22.63
C ASP A 128 -14.30 -6.95 22.94
N LEU A 129 -14.79 -6.18 21.96
CA LEU A 129 -16.05 -5.43 22.08
C LEU A 129 -17.25 -6.35 22.32
N LYS A 130 -17.28 -7.53 21.70
CA LYS A 130 -18.35 -8.52 21.92
C LYS A 130 -18.29 -9.06 23.36
N GLN A 131 -17.09 -9.44 23.84
CA GLN A 131 -16.89 -9.91 25.20
C GLN A 131 -17.27 -8.84 26.23
N VAL A 132 -16.90 -7.57 26.02
CA VAL A 132 -17.29 -6.46 26.89
C VAL A 132 -18.82 -6.29 26.94
N LYS A 133 -19.51 -6.41 25.81
CA LYS A 133 -20.98 -6.35 25.75
C LYS A 133 -21.64 -7.52 26.49
N GLU A 134 -21.10 -8.72 26.34
CA GLU A 134 -21.58 -9.92 27.03
C GLU A 134 -21.35 -9.82 28.55
N ALA A 135 -20.16 -9.41 28.97
CA ALA A 135 -19.84 -9.14 30.37
C ALA A 135 -20.79 -8.08 30.98
N LYS A 136 -21.06 -6.99 30.26
CA LYS A 136 -22.01 -5.96 30.70
C LYS A 136 -23.44 -6.50 30.83
N ARG A 137 -23.87 -7.41 29.94
CA ARG A 137 -25.18 -8.07 30.03
C ARG A 137 -25.26 -9.00 31.22
N ALA A 138 -24.24 -9.84 31.44
CA ALA A 138 -24.16 -10.73 32.59
C ALA A 138 -24.16 -9.92 33.90
N TYR A 139 -23.34 -8.87 33.99
CA TYR A 139 -23.30 -7.99 35.17
C TYR A 139 -24.66 -7.36 35.49
N LYS A 140 -25.40 -6.89 34.48
CA LYS A 140 -26.78 -6.39 34.67
C LYS A 140 -27.76 -7.48 35.11
N GLY A 141 -27.57 -8.73 34.69
CA GLY A 141 -28.41 -9.86 35.11
C GLY A 141 -28.17 -10.27 36.57
N TYR A 142 -26.92 -10.15 37.05
CA TYR A 142 -26.58 -10.44 38.46
C TYR A 142 -26.86 -9.26 39.41
N ASN A 143 -26.73 -8.01 38.94
CA ASN A 143 -27.12 -6.80 39.69
C ASN A 143 -28.59 -6.39 39.45
N TYR A 144 -29.47 -7.37 39.25
CA TYR A 144 -30.91 -7.10 39.38
C TYR A 144 -31.19 -6.90 40.87
N GLU A 145 -31.20 -5.65 41.33
CA GLU A 145 -31.85 -5.33 42.60
C GLU A 145 -33.32 -5.71 42.45
N ALA A 146 -33.69 -6.87 43.00
CA ALA A 146 -35.06 -7.21 43.22
C ALA A 146 -35.63 -6.11 44.13
N VAL A 147 -36.28 -5.11 43.54
CA VAL A 147 -37.14 -4.18 44.25
C VAL A 147 -38.16 -5.06 44.97
N GLY A 148 -37.93 -5.25 46.28
CA GLY A 148 -38.61 -6.26 47.07
C GLY A 148 -40.11 -5.97 47.12
N SER A 149 -40.90 -6.76 46.43
CA SER A 149 -42.29 -7.01 46.82
C SER A 149 -42.33 -8.30 47.63
N MET A 150 -41.96 -8.22 48.91
CA MET A 150 -42.38 -9.22 49.89
C MET A 150 -43.90 -9.09 50.05
N LEU A 151 -44.67 -9.94 49.37
CA LEU A 151 -46.07 -10.16 49.72
C LEU A 151 -46.10 -11.18 50.85
N ILE A 152 -46.25 -10.70 52.08
CA ILE A 152 -46.58 -11.54 53.23
C ILE A 152 -48.09 -11.76 53.20
N ASP A 153 -48.50 -13.01 52.96
CA ASP A 153 -49.88 -13.46 53.03
C ASP A 153 -50.22 -13.81 54.49
N GLU A 154 -50.93 -12.91 55.19
CA GLU A 154 -51.50 -13.22 56.51
C GLU A 154 -52.78 -14.04 56.33
N LYS A 155 -52.68 -15.36 56.59
CA LYS A 155 -53.86 -16.22 56.73
C LYS A 155 -54.62 -15.86 58.01
N LYS A 156 -55.88 -15.45 57.86
CA LYS A 156 -56.92 -15.52 58.90
C LYS A 156 -57.74 -16.78 58.77
#